data_AF-A0A5C3PN46-F1
#
_entry.id   AF-A0A5C3PN46-F1
#
_cell.length_a   1.000
_cell.length_b   1.000
_cell.length_c   1.000
_cell.angle_alpha   90.00
_cell.angle_beta   90.00
_cell.angle_gamma   90.00
#
_symmetry.space_group_name_H-M   'P 1'
#
loop_
_entity.id
_entity.type
_entity.pdbx_description
1 polymer ?
#
loop_
_entity_poly.entity_id
_entity_poly.type
_entity_poly.pdbx_seq_one_letter_code
_entity_poly.pdbx_strand_id
1 'polypeptide(L)'
;MHPQLTEKKIGSHPPPAPCELTYRILIVCREFIQALEACHADGWSRWTGACNQAKHELNMCLRKERVDRTTKNREEAKAKREKIEMAWKELHDD
;
A
#
# COMPACT_ATOMS: atom_id res chain seq x y z
N MET A 1 30.29 -5.67 -22.68
CA MET A 1 30.18 -5.40 -21.23
C MET A 1 30.11 -3.88 -21.07
N HIS A 2 28.98 -3.33 -20.60
CA HIS A 2 28.75 -1.88 -20.57
C HIS A 2 29.23 -1.31 -19.22
N PRO A 3 30.27 -0.48 -19.17
CA PRO A 3 30.84 0.00 -17.91
C PRO A 3 30.26 1.37 -17.57
N GLN A 4 29.00 1.45 -17.16
CA GLN A 4 28.37 2.71 -16.72
C GLN A 4 27.29 2.47 -15.63
N LEU A 5 27.57 1.57 -14.67
CA LEU A 5 26.74 1.40 -13.46
C LEU A 5 27.40 1.88 -12.17
N THR A 6 28.57 2.50 -12.27
CA THR A 6 29.19 3.17 -11.12
C THR A 6 28.56 4.56 -10.99
N GLU A 7 27.86 4.79 -9.88
CA GLU A 7 27.29 6.08 -9.47
C GLU A 7 25.89 6.46 -9.98
N LYS A 8 25.00 5.48 -10.24
CA LYS A 8 23.58 5.77 -9.99
C LYS A 8 23.41 5.92 -8.49
N LYS A 9 23.50 7.17 -7.98
CA LYS A 9 22.92 7.57 -6.70
C LYS A 9 21.45 7.20 -6.78
N ILE A 10 21.13 5.97 -6.36
CA ILE A 10 19.80 5.58 -5.93
C ILE A 10 19.48 6.65 -4.90
N GLY A 11 18.56 7.56 -5.25
CA GLY A 11 18.16 8.64 -4.36
C GLY A 11 17.95 8.03 -2.99
N SER A 12 18.62 8.58 -1.99
CA SER A 12 18.52 8.15 -0.60
C SER A 12 17.09 8.44 -0.15
N HIS A 13 16.16 7.55 -0.52
CA HIS A 13 14.87 7.48 0.09
C HIS A 13 15.14 7.18 1.56
N PRO A 14 14.72 8.05 2.48
CA PRO A 14 14.86 7.75 3.90
C PRO A 14 14.27 6.37 4.16
N PRO A 15 14.88 5.54 5.03
CA PRO A 15 14.30 4.27 5.42
C PRO A 15 12.84 4.55 5.83
N PRO A 16 11.87 3.74 5.36
CA PRO A 16 10.48 4.02 5.67
C PRO A 16 10.34 4.07 7.20
N ALA A 17 9.77 5.17 7.70
CA ALA A 17 9.19 5.24 9.03
C ALA A 17 8.37 3.95 9.31
N PRO A 18 8.18 3.53 10.58
CA PRO A 18 7.40 2.33 10.91
C PRO A 18 6.20 2.23 9.98
N CYS A 19 6.21 1.19 9.14
CA CYS A 19 5.52 1.16 7.86
C CYS A 19 4.12 1.77 8.03
N GLU A 20 3.92 3.03 7.63
CA GLU A 20 2.67 3.77 7.86
C GLU A 20 1.45 2.99 7.33
N LEU A 21 1.74 2.13 6.35
CA LEU A 21 0.91 1.08 5.79
C LEU A 21 0.22 0.15 6.81
N THR A 22 0.94 -0.34 7.81
CA THR A 22 0.41 -1.31 8.78
C THR A 22 -0.55 -0.62 9.75
N TYR A 23 -0.24 0.61 10.14
CA TYR A 23 -1.08 1.43 11.02
C TYR A 23 -2.37 1.88 10.33
N ARG A 24 -2.30 2.25 9.03
CA ARG A 24 -3.48 2.65 8.24
C ARG A 24 -4.50 1.52 8.11
N ILE A 25 -4.05 0.31 7.76
CA ILE A 25 -4.93 -0.88 7.63
C ILE A 25 -5.64 -1.17 8.95
N LEU A 26 -4.90 -1.09 10.07
CA LEU A 26 -5.43 -1.37 11.39
C LEU A 26 -6.50 -0.37 11.83
N ILE A 27 -6.40 0.90 11.41
CA ILE A 27 -7.43 1.91 11.67
C ILE A 27 -8.64 1.70 10.75
N VAL A 28 -8.42 1.61 9.44
CA VAL A 28 -9.50 1.59 8.43
C VAL A 28 -10.35 0.32 8.53
N CYS A 29 -9.73 -0.84 8.76
CA CYS A 29 -10.43 -2.12 8.83
C CYS A 29 -10.66 -2.61 10.27
N ARG A 30 -10.55 -1.73 11.27
CA ARG A 30 -10.61 -2.09 12.70
C ARG A 30 -11.83 -2.95 13.05
N GLU A 31 -13.01 -2.54 12.62
CA GLU A 31 -14.27 -3.20 12.98
C GLU A 31 -14.35 -4.62 12.40
N PHE A 32 -13.88 -4.82 11.17
CA PHE A 32 -13.81 -6.14 10.53
C PHE A 32 -12.77 -7.05 11.18
N ILE A 33 -11.65 -6.47 11.64
CA ILE A 33 -10.62 -7.20 12.39
C ILE A 33 -11.22 -7.67 13.72
N GLN A 34 -11.86 -6.77 14.46
CA GLN A 34 -12.51 -7.09 15.74
C GLN A 34 -13.62 -8.13 15.58
N ALA A 35 -14.43 -8.07 14.52
CA ALA A 35 -15.45 -9.06 14.24
C ALA A 35 -14.87 -10.46 14.00
N LEU A 36 -13.76 -10.54 13.25
CA LEU A 36 -13.07 -11.81 13.01
C LEU A 36 -12.37 -12.33 14.28
N GLU A 37 -11.77 -11.44 15.08
CA GLU A 37 -11.16 -11.77 16.37
C GLU A 37 -12.19 -12.31 17.36
N ALA A 38 -13.35 -11.65 17.46
CA ALA A 38 -14.46 -12.11 18.28
C ALA A 38 -14.95 -13.50 17.85
N CYS A 39 -15.06 -13.75 16.54
CA CYS A 39 -15.42 -15.08 16.06
C CYS A 39 -14.37 -16.14 16.37
N HIS A 40 -13.08 -15.79 16.31
CA HIS A 40 -11.98 -16.70 16.63
C HIS A 40 -11.82 -16.96 18.14
N ALA A 41 -12.45 -16.18 19.02
CA ALA A 41 -12.35 -16.35 20.47
C ALA A 41 -12.81 -17.74 20.95
N ASP A 42 -13.79 -18.34 20.27
CA ASP A 42 -14.37 -19.65 20.64
C ASP A 42 -13.57 -20.86 20.15
N GLY A 43 -12.45 -20.64 19.44
CA GLY A 43 -11.49 -21.68 19.03
C GLY A 43 -11.99 -22.65 17.95
N TRP A 44 -13.10 -23.37 18.19
CA TRP A 44 -13.68 -24.38 17.30
C TRP A 44 -14.33 -23.77 16.03
N SER A 45 -14.90 -22.58 16.17
CA SER A 45 -15.50 -21.76 15.09
C SER A 45 -14.49 -21.46 13.96
N ARG A 46 -13.20 -21.32 14.30
CA ARG A 46 -12.11 -21.09 13.35
C ARG A 46 -11.90 -22.27 12.41
N TRP A 47 -12.09 -23.49 12.90
CA TRP A 47 -11.81 -24.72 12.15
C TRP A 47 -13.00 -25.21 11.33
N THR A 48 -14.21 -24.95 11.81
CA THR A 48 -15.47 -25.37 11.16
C THR A 48 -15.92 -24.47 10.02
N GLY A 49 -15.24 -23.34 9.81
CA GLY A 49 -15.63 -22.36 8.78
C GLY A 49 -16.77 -21.44 9.20
N ALA A 50 -17.21 -21.48 10.47
CA ALA A 50 -18.24 -20.60 11.00
C ALA A 50 -17.86 -19.10 10.87
N CYS A 51 -16.57 -18.78 10.89
CA CYS A 51 -16.05 -17.41 10.75
C CYS A 51 -15.86 -16.94 9.29
N ASN A 52 -16.29 -17.71 8.28
CA ASN A 52 -16.02 -17.38 6.87
C ASN A 52 -16.64 -16.06 6.43
N GLN A 53 -17.81 -15.69 6.95
CA GLN A 53 -18.46 -14.42 6.62
C GLN A 53 -17.65 -13.23 7.13
N ALA A 54 -17.29 -13.20 8.41
CA ALA A 54 -16.45 -12.16 9.00
C ALA A 54 -15.08 -12.06 8.29
N LYS A 55 -14.48 -13.21 7.92
CA LYS A 55 -13.26 -13.26 7.12
C LYS A 55 -13.46 -12.65 5.73
N HIS A 56 -14.58 -12.93 5.07
CA HIS A 56 -14.89 -12.38 3.76
C HIS A 56 -15.00 -10.86 3.82
N GLU A 57 -15.72 -10.33 4.81
CA GLU A 57 -15.88 -8.88 5.00
C GLU A 57 -14.54 -8.18 5.27
N LEU A 58 -13.69 -8.76 6.13
CA LEU A 58 -12.32 -8.27 6.33
C LEU A 58 -11.53 -8.27 5.02
N ASN A 59 -11.60 -9.32 4.22
CA ASN A 59 -10.93 -9.38 2.92
C ASN A 59 -11.41 -8.29 1.96
N MET A 60 -12.71 -7.98 1.96
CA MET A 60 -13.27 -6.91 1.14
C MET A 60 -12.74 -5.53 1.58
N CYS A 61 -12.64 -5.28 2.89
CA CYS A 61 -12.02 -4.06 3.41
C CYS A 61 -10.55 -3.94 2.99
N LEU A 62 -9.75 -4.98 3.21
CA LEU A 62 -8.33 -5.00 2.84
C LEU A 62 -8.11 -4.83 1.34
N ARG A 63 -8.98 -5.43 0.52
CA ARG A 63 -8.94 -5.31 -0.94
C ARG A 63 -9.18 -3.87 -1.38
N LYS A 64 -10.18 -3.21 -0.78
CA LYS A 64 -10.50 -1.79 -1.06
C LYS A 64 -9.34 -0.89 -0.66
N GLU A 65 -8.84 -1.02 0.55
CA GLU A 65 -7.72 -0.23 1.07
C GLU A 65 -6.45 -0.37 0.21
N ARG A 66 -6.18 -1.58 -0.29
CA ARG A 66 -5.10 -1.82 -1.27
C ARG A 66 -5.32 -1.06 -2.57
N VAL A 67 -6.54 -1.07 -3.12
CA VAL A 67 -6.86 -0.36 -4.36
C VAL A 67 -6.71 1.14 -4.17
N ASP A 68 -7.32 1.70 -3.14
CA ASP A 68 -7.30 3.14 -2.86
C ASP A 68 -5.86 3.66 -2.75
N ARG A 69 -5.02 2.93 -2.01
CA ARG A 69 -3.60 3.26 -1.90
C ARG A 69 -2.87 3.15 -3.24
N THR A 70 -3.06 2.06 -3.96
CA THR A 70 -2.38 1.88 -5.26
C THR A 70 -2.81 2.94 -6.27
N THR A 71 -4.07 3.37 -6.25
CA THR A 71 -4.58 4.47 -7.06
C THR A 71 -3.90 5.78 -6.68
N LYS A 72 -3.87 6.14 -5.39
CA LYS A 72 -3.18 7.35 -4.92
C LYS A 72 -1.70 7.36 -5.33
N ASN A 73 -0.99 6.24 -5.12
CA ASN A 73 0.41 6.12 -5.50
C ASN A 73 0.60 6.28 -7.03
N ARG A 74 -0.33 5.76 -7.83
CA ARG A 74 -0.30 5.90 -9.30
C ARG A 74 -0.49 7.35 -9.72
N GLU A 75 -1.43 8.05 -9.10
CA GLU A 75 -1.70 9.48 -9.36
C GLU A 75 -0.51 10.36 -8.96
N GLU A 76 0.06 10.13 -7.78
CA GLU A 76 1.26 10.84 -7.33
C GLU A 76 2.46 10.58 -8.25
N ALA A 77 2.64 9.33 -8.69
CA ALA A 77 3.71 8.98 -9.62
C ALA A 77 3.52 9.67 -10.98
N LYS A 78 2.27 9.75 -11.47
CA LYS A 78 1.93 10.46 -12.71
C LYS A 78 2.23 11.95 -12.58
N ALA A 79 1.77 12.60 -11.51
CA ALA A 79 2.00 14.01 -11.26
C ALA A 79 3.52 14.33 -11.13
N LYS A 80 4.30 13.45 -10.49
CA LYS A 80 5.76 13.60 -10.42
C LYS A 80 6.42 13.48 -11.80
N ARG A 81 5.96 12.53 -12.62
CA ARG A 81 6.48 12.37 -14.00
C ARG A 81 6.18 13.58 -14.88
N GLU A 82 4.96 14.11 -14.82
CA GLU A 82 4.57 15.31 -15.58
C GLU A 82 5.43 16.51 -15.19
N LYS A 83 5.67 16.73 -13.88
CA LYS A 83 6.57 17.80 -13.40
C LYS A 83 8.00 17.65 -13.92
N ILE A 84 8.52 16.42 -13.89
CA ILE A 84 9.86 16.12 -14.40
C ILE A 84 9.92 16.39 -15.91
N GLU A 85 8.93 15.93 -16.68
CA GLU A 85 8.87 16.15 -18.13
C GLU A 85 8.79 17.63 -18.50
N MET A 86 7.97 18.42 -17.77
CA MET A 86 7.90 19.87 -17.98
C MET A 86 9.25 20.55 -17.70
N ALA A 87 9.91 20.21 -16.59
CA ALA A 87 11.22 20.76 -16.26
C ALA A 87 12.30 20.38 -17.28
N TRP A 88 12.24 19.15 -17.85
CA TRP A 88 13.16 18.75 -18.92
C TRP A 88 12.94 19.53 -20.21
N LYS A 89 11.69 19.84 -20.57
CA LYS A 89 11.38 20.67 -21.75
C LYS A 89 11.92 22.09 -21.59
N GLU A 90 11.69 22.70 -20.42
CA GLU A 90 12.20 24.04 -20.11
C GLU A 90 13.74 24.12 -20.23
N LEU A 91 14.47 23.06 -19.87
CA LEU A 91 15.93 23.00 -19.97
C LEU A 91 16.49 22.69 -21.38
N HIS A 92 15.66 22.30 -22.35
CA HIS A 92 16.11 21.91 -23.70
C HIS A 92 15.72 22.91 -24.80
N ASP A 93 14.90 23.92 -24.47
CA ASP A 93 14.49 24.97 -25.39
C ASP A 93 15.36 26.26 -25.28
N ASP A 94 16.48 26.21 -24.54
CA ASP A 94 17.59 27.20 -24.50
C ASP A 94 18.85 26.66 -25.22
#